data_AF-A0A1B7I4M6-F1
#
_entry.id   AF-A0A1B7I4M6-F1
#
_cell.length_a   1.000
_cell.length_b   1.000
_cell.length_c   1.000
_cell.angle_alpha   90.00
_cell.angle_beta   90.00
_cell.angle_gamma   90.00
#
_symmetry.space_group_name_H-M   'P 1'
#
loop_
_entity.id
_entity.type
_entity.pdbx_description
1 polymer ?
#
loop_
_entity_poly.entity_id
_entity_poly.type
_entity_poly.pdbx_seq_one_letter_code
_entity_poly.pdbx_strand_id
1 'polypeptide(L)'
;MMATGQSKPKSGREAFLAQRARLSASLANARANDTASRFNRLDETQRKVVFMLANAASQRFKELPQLTRNQLGNSFESFSEQERRSLMLGIKHLAELAAAIPWEFLDIAAPHHEVQAQRDKPPASETTIN
;
A
#
# COMPACT_ATOMS: atom_id res chain seq x y z
N MET A 1 62.14 6.18 12.86
CA MET A 1 61.13 6.00 13.94
C MET A 1 59.85 6.69 13.51
N MET A 2 58.71 6.11 13.90
CA MET A 2 57.42 6.17 13.20
C MET A 2 56.75 7.56 13.18
N ALA A 3 56.25 7.95 12.00
CA ALA A 3 55.30 9.06 11.86
C ALA A 3 53.90 8.54 12.21
N THR A 4 53.43 8.81 13.42
CA THR A 4 52.05 8.55 13.83
C THR A 4 51.14 9.57 13.16
N GLY A 5 50.51 9.19 12.04
CA GLY A 5 49.46 9.97 11.40
C GLY A 5 48.26 10.08 12.33
N GLN A 6 48.13 11.19 13.04
CA GLN A 6 46.91 11.53 13.78
C GLN A 6 45.78 11.75 12.78
N SER A 7 44.81 10.82 12.75
CA SER A 7 43.55 11.02 12.04
C SER A 7 42.82 12.22 12.64
N LYS A 8 42.54 13.25 11.84
CA LYS A 8 41.71 14.40 12.26
C LYS A 8 40.39 13.89 12.87
N PRO A 9 39.98 14.39 14.06
CA PRO A 9 38.68 14.06 14.62
C PRO A 9 37.58 14.56 13.67
N LYS A 10 36.64 13.68 13.33
CA LYS A 10 35.49 14.03 12.47
C LYS A 10 34.77 15.22 13.10
N SER A 11 34.48 16.24 12.29
CA SER A 11 33.70 17.41 12.73
C SER A 11 32.35 16.95 13.28
N GLY A 12 31.79 17.64 14.29
CA GLY A 12 30.48 17.29 14.86
C GLY A 12 29.37 17.17 13.80
N ARG A 13 29.47 17.95 12.72
CA ARG A 13 28.59 17.85 11.55
C ARG A 13 28.74 16.53 10.80
N GLU A 14 29.97 16.06 10.59
CA GLU A 14 30.24 14.79 9.91
C GLU A 14 29.78 13.59 10.74
N ALA A 15 29.96 13.65 12.07
CA ALA A 15 29.45 12.64 12.99
C ALA A 15 27.91 12.57 12.94
N PHE A 16 27.22 13.72 12.99
CA PHE A 16 25.76 13.79 12.86
C PHE A 16 25.27 13.24 11.52
N LEU A 17 25.89 13.62 10.39
CA LEU A 17 25.52 13.13 9.07
C LEU A 17 25.71 11.61 8.94
N ALA A 18 26.82 11.08 9.46
CA ALA A 18 27.07 9.65 9.49
C ALA A 18 26.03 8.89 10.34
N GLN A 19 25.65 9.44 11.49
CA GLN A 19 24.62 8.86 12.35
C GLN A 19 23.24 8.89 11.68
N ARG A 20 22.88 10.00 11.04
CA ARG A 20 21.64 10.11 10.25
C ARG A 20 21.60 9.09 9.12
N ALA A 21 22.69 8.93 8.37
CA ALA A 21 22.79 7.95 7.29
C ALA A 21 22.63 6.51 7.79
N ARG A 22 23.23 6.18 8.95
CA ARG A 22 23.06 4.87 9.61
C ARG A 22 21.60 4.63 10.02
N LEU A 23 20.98 5.61 10.66
CA LEU A 23 19.57 5.51 11.08
C LEU A 23 18.64 5.38 9.89
N SER A 24 18.84 6.15 8.82
CA SER A 24 18.03 6.04 7.61
C SER A 24 18.18 4.68 6.94
N ALA A 25 19.40 4.13 6.88
CA ALA A 25 19.63 2.79 6.34
C ALA A 25 18.98 1.70 7.22
N SER A 26 19.08 1.81 8.55
CA SER A 26 18.44 0.88 9.48
C SER A 26 16.91 0.89 9.35
N LEU A 27 16.30 2.07 9.26
CA LEU A 27 14.85 2.21 9.04
C LEU A 27 14.42 1.68 7.67
N ALA A 28 15.20 1.93 6.62
CA ALA A 28 14.93 1.38 5.30
C ALA A 28 14.94 -0.15 5.32
N ASN A 29 15.93 -0.75 5.97
CA ASN A 29 16.03 -2.21 6.12
C ASN A 29 14.86 -2.78 6.93
N ALA A 30 14.47 -2.14 8.04
CA ALA A 30 13.34 -2.57 8.85
C ALA A 30 12.02 -2.55 8.06
N ARG A 31 11.78 -1.49 7.29
CA ARG A 31 10.59 -1.37 6.42
C ARG A 31 10.59 -2.37 5.29
N ALA A 32 11.75 -2.62 4.67
CA ALA A 32 11.87 -3.64 3.62
C ALA A 32 11.58 -5.04 4.18
N ASN A 33 12.07 -5.35 5.38
CA ASN A 33 11.82 -6.62 6.05
C ASN A 33 10.33 -6.80 6.42
N ASP A 34 9.69 -5.74 6.92
CA ASP A 34 8.23 -5.73 7.17
C ASP A 34 7.43 -5.96 5.88
N THR A 35 7.81 -5.26 4.80
CA THR A 35 7.16 -5.42 3.49
C THR A 35 7.30 -6.85 2.95
N ALA A 36 8.49 -7.44 3.03
CA ALA A 36 8.73 -8.82 2.63
C ALA A 36 7.87 -9.80 3.44
N SER A 37 7.86 -9.63 4.77
CA SER A 37 7.07 -10.46 5.69
C SER A 37 5.58 -10.37 5.39
N ARG A 38 5.06 -9.17 5.12
CA ARG A 38 3.65 -8.95 4.78
C ARG A 38 3.29 -9.54 3.43
N PHE A 39 4.14 -9.37 2.41
CA PHE A 39 3.94 -10.00 1.10
C PHE A 39 3.90 -11.52 1.20
N ASN A 40 4.82 -12.12 1.95
CA ASN A 40 4.89 -13.57 2.13
C ASN A 40 3.63 -14.17 2.80
N ARG A 41 2.87 -13.37 3.56
CA ARG A 41 1.60 -13.78 4.17
C ARG A 41 0.38 -13.68 3.25
N LEU A 42 0.50 -13.01 2.10
CA LEU A 42 -0.60 -12.88 1.15
C LEU A 42 -0.93 -14.22 0.54
N ASP A 43 -2.22 -14.49 0.33
CA ASP A 43 -2.68 -15.62 -0.45
C ASP A 43 -2.45 -15.41 -1.96
N GLU A 44 -2.66 -16.46 -2.77
CA GLU A 44 -2.42 -16.39 -4.21
C GLU A 44 -3.28 -15.32 -4.91
N THR A 45 -4.52 -15.12 -4.47
CA THR A 45 -5.44 -14.13 -5.05
C THR A 45 -4.96 -12.72 -4.79
N GLN A 46 -4.55 -12.43 -3.56
CA GLN A 46 -3.98 -11.15 -3.15
C GLN A 46 -2.66 -10.88 -3.88
N ARG A 47 -1.80 -11.90 -4.03
CA ARG A 47 -0.56 -11.78 -4.81
C ARG A 47 -0.81 -11.48 -6.28
N LYS A 48 -1.85 -12.06 -6.90
CA LYS A 48 -2.26 -11.73 -8.27
C LYS A 48 -2.61 -10.25 -8.41
N VAL A 49 -3.34 -9.67 -7.46
CA VAL A 49 -3.67 -8.25 -7.47
C VAL A 49 -2.39 -7.40 -7.44
N VAL A 50 -1.45 -7.73 -6.56
CA VAL A 50 -0.15 -7.03 -6.50
C VAL A 50 0.60 -7.15 -7.82
N PHE A 51 0.63 -8.33 -8.44
CA PHE A 51 1.30 -8.55 -9.73
C PHE A 51 0.66 -7.77 -10.87
N MET A 52 -0.67 -7.72 -10.93
CA MET A 52 -1.39 -6.93 -11.93
C MET A 52 -1.06 -5.45 -11.80
N LEU A 53 -1.09 -4.92 -10.58
CA LEU A 53 -0.75 -3.51 -10.31
C LEU A 53 0.73 -3.23 -10.62
N ALA A 54 1.63 -4.13 -10.24
CA ALA A 54 3.06 -4.03 -10.55
C ALA A 54 3.30 -3.97 -12.06
N ASN A 55 2.67 -4.87 -12.82
CA ASN A 55 2.81 -4.93 -14.28
C ASN A 55 2.17 -3.74 -14.98
N ALA A 56 1.03 -3.25 -14.49
CA ALA A 56 0.40 -2.04 -15.01
C ALA A 56 1.29 -0.81 -14.77
N ALA A 57 1.90 -0.71 -13.59
CA ALA A 57 2.76 0.41 -13.24
C ALA A 57 4.13 0.32 -13.95
N SER A 58 4.67 -0.89 -14.16
CA SER A 58 5.96 -1.10 -14.85
C SER A 58 5.91 -0.72 -16.32
N GLN A 59 4.73 -0.65 -16.97
CA GLN A 59 4.60 -0.10 -18.32
C GLN A 59 5.15 1.33 -18.45
N ARG A 60 5.19 2.09 -17.34
CA ARG A 60 5.75 3.45 -17.31
C ARG A 60 7.27 3.48 -17.14
N PHE A 61 7.90 2.33 -16.85
CA PHE A 61 9.32 2.18 -16.56
C PHE A 61 9.93 1.11 -17.45
N LYS A 62 10.68 1.51 -18.49
CA LYS A 62 11.24 0.60 -19.51
C LYS A 62 12.19 -0.49 -18.98
N GLU A 63 12.69 -0.36 -17.76
CA GLU A 63 13.71 -1.25 -17.18
C GLU A 63 13.14 -2.26 -16.17
N LEU A 64 11.84 -2.23 -15.89
CA LEU A 64 11.23 -3.11 -14.89
C LEU A 64 10.65 -4.38 -15.54
N PRO A 65 11.05 -5.58 -15.07
CA PRO A 65 10.54 -6.83 -15.60
C PRO A 65 9.06 -7.01 -15.28
N GLN A 66 8.34 -7.71 -16.16
CA GLN A 66 6.99 -8.14 -15.85
C GLN A 66 7.01 -9.38 -14.96
N LEU A 67 6.18 -9.37 -13.93
CA LEU A 67 5.97 -10.49 -13.04
C LEU A 67 4.99 -11.48 -13.67
N THR A 68 5.32 -12.77 -13.62
CA THR A 68 4.54 -13.81 -14.31
C THR A 68 3.83 -14.73 -13.32
N ARG A 69 2.76 -15.41 -13.77
CA ARG A 69 1.98 -16.32 -12.92
C ARG A 69 2.82 -17.39 -12.21
N ASN A 70 3.88 -17.86 -12.85
CA ASN A 70 4.76 -18.90 -12.31
C ASN A 70 5.48 -18.47 -11.02
N GLN A 71 5.57 -17.16 -10.77
CA GLN A 71 6.25 -16.59 -9.62
C GLN A 71 5.28 -16.31 -8.46
N LEU A 72 3.98 -16.61 -8.58
CA LEU A 72 3.02 -16.32 -7.51
C LEU A 72 3.29 -17.11 -6.21
N GLY A 73 3.85 -18.32 -6.33
CA GLY A 73 4.22 -19.16 -5.19
C GLY A 73 5.54 -18.75 -4.52
N ASN A 74 6.31 -17.86 -5.15
CA ASN A 74 7.63 -17.46 -4.68
C ASN A 74 7.54 -16.58 -3.42
N SER A 75 8.51 -16.70 -2.53
CA SER A 75 8.69 -15.74 -1.43
C SER A 75 9.36 -14.46 -1.96
N PHE A 76 9.17 -13.34 -1.27
CA PHE A 76 9.74 -12.05 -1.66
C PHE A 76 11.26 -12.10 -1.89
N GLU A 77 11.96 -12.90 -1.09
CA GLU A 77 13.40 -13.09 -1.11
C GLU A 77 13.87 -13.91 -2.31
N SER A 78 13.01 -14.73 -2.91
CA SER A 78 13.38 -15.52 -4.09
C SER A 78 13.34 -14.73 -5.41
N PHE A 79 12.74 -13.54 -5.42
CA PHE A 79 12.77 -12.64 -6.56
C PHE A 79 14.12 -11.95 -6.71
N SER A 80 14.53 -11.68 -7.96
CA SER A 80 15.66 -10.83 -8.29
C SER A 80 15.42 -9.38 -7.83
N GLU A 81 16.48 -8.57 -7.78
CA GLU A 81 16.35 -7.18 -7.35
C GLU A 81 15.36 -6.38 -8.23
N GLN A 82 15.41 -6.57 -9.55
CA GLN A 82 14.52 -5.87 -10.48
C GLN A 82 13.05 -6.31 -10.33
N GLU A 83 12.82 -7.60 -10.09
CA GLU A 83 11.48 -8.13 -9.81
C GLU A 83 10.95 -7.63 -8.47
N ARG A 84 11.79 -7.55 -7.42
CA ARG A 84 11.41 -6.94 -6.14
C ARG A 84 11.06 -5.47 -6.30
N ARG A 85 11.76 -4.71 -7.15
CA ARG A 85 11.38 -3.32 -7.46
C ARG A 85 10.01 -3.24 -8.14
N SER A 86 9.72 -4.14 -9.06
CA SER A 86 8.41 -4.24 -9.71
C SER A 86 7.32 -4.59 -8.70
N LEU A 87 7.56 -5.55 -7.81
CA LEU A 87 6.67 -5.90 -6.70
C LEU A 87 6.39 -4.71 -5.79
N MET A 88 7.42 -3.99 -5.36
CA MET A 88 7.28 -2.81 -4.51
C MET A 88 6.43 -1.72 -5.19
N LEU A 89 6.55 -1.56 -6.51
CA LEU A 89 5.73 -0.62 -7.26
C LEU A 89 4.25 -1.02 -7.24
N GLY A 90 3.94 -2.31 -7.40
CA GLY A 90 2.58 -2.83 -7.25
C GLY A 90 2.00 -2.62 -5.84
N ILE A 91 2.81 -2.91 -4.81
CA ILE A 91 2.43 -2.68 -3.39
C ILE A 91 2.17 -1.20 -3.14
N LYS A 92 3.01 -0.31 -3.68
CA LYS A 92 2.83 1.14 -3.57
C LYS A 92 1.52 1.59 -4.23
N HIS A 93 1.24 1.15 -5.46
CA HIS A 93 -0.02 1.48 -6.13
C HIS A 93 -1.24 0.96 -5.39
N LEU A 94 -1.17 -0.24 -4.81
CA LEU A 94 -2.25 -0.76 -3.97
C LEU A 94 -2.52 0.13 -2.76
N ALA A 95 -1.46 0.61 -2.10
CA ALA A 95 -1.59 1.53 -0.97
C ALA A 95 -2.15 2.90 -1.38
N GLU A 96 -1.74 3.43 -2.54
CA GLU A 96 -2.27 4.67 -3.11
C GLU A 96 -3.76 4.54 -3.44
N LEU A 97 -4.18 3.42 -4.05
CA LEU A 97 -5.58 3.13 -4.34
C LEU A 97 -6.40 3.02 -3.05
N ALA A 98 -5.91 2.28 -2.05
CA ALA A 98 -6.60 2.15 -0.77
C ALA A 98 -6.74 3.50 -0.03
N ALA A 99 -5.79 4.42 -0.19
CA ALA A 99 -5.86 5.76 0.37
C ALA A 99 -6.80 6.69 -0.41
N ALA A 100 -6.97 6.47 -1.71
CA ALA A 100 -7.83 7.27 -2.57
C ALA A 100 -9.31 6.84 -2.52
N ILE A 101 -9.60 5.60 -2.12
CA ILE A 101 -10.96 5.10 -1.97
C ILE A 101 -11.55 5.64 -0.65
N PRO A 102 -12.65 6.41 -0.68
CA PRO A 102 -13.34 6.81 0.54
C PRO A 102 -13.83 5.56 1.28
N TRP A 103 -13.52 5.48 2.58
CA TRP A 103 -14.01 4.39 3.45
C TRP A 103 -15.51 4.50 3.75
N GLU A 104 -16.09 5.67 3.51
CA GLU A 104 -17.52 5.90 3.58
C GLU A 104 -18.08 5.94 2.16
N PHE A 105 -18.93 4.95 1.84
CA PHE A 105 -19.80 5.06 0.69
C PHE A 105 -20.80 6.18 0.99
N LEU A 106 -20.86 7.18 0.12
CA LEU A 106 -21.93 8.18 0.17
C LEU A 106 -23.23 7.40 -0.07
N ASP A 107 -24.00 7.20 1.00
CA ASP A 107 -25.25 6.43 1.00
C ASP A 107 -26.37 7.27 0.36
N ILE A 108 -26.18 7.67 -0.90
CA ILE A 108 -27.15 8.48 -1.67
C ILE A 108 -28.39 7.64 -2.03
N ALA A 109 -28.34 6.33 -1.78
CA ALA A 109 -29.40 5.39 -2.13
C ALA A 109 -30.30 4.98 -0.95
N ALA A 110 -30.17 5.57 0.24
CA ALA A 110 -31.13 5.32 1.30
C ALA A 110 -32.42 6.12 1.04
N PRO A 111 -33.53 5.52 0.56
CA PRO A 111 -34.75 6.24 0.25
C PRO A 111 -35.52 6.46 1.57
N HIS A 112 -34.99 7.31 2.46
CA HIS A 112 -35.60 7.55 3.76
C HIS A 112 -36.71 8.61 3.74
N HIS A 113 -36.89 9.35 2.65
CA HIS A 113 -37.90 10.42 2.60
C HIS A 113 -39.26 9.99 2.04
N GLU A 114 -39.33 8.99 1.15
CA GLU A 114 -40.62 8.53 0.60
C GLU A 114 -41.33 7.51 1.48
N VAL A 115 -40.60 6.70 2.25
CA VAL A 115 -41.19 5.65 3.10
C VAL A 115 -41.81 6.23 4.38
N GLN A 116 -41.33 7.38 4.87
CA GLN A 116 -41.92 8.05 6.03
C GLN A 116 -43.24 8.77 5.69
N ALA A 117 -43.37 9.29 4.45
CA ALA A 117 -44.56 10.00 4.00
C ALA A 117 -45.80 9.10 3.82
N GLN A 118 -45.61 7.79 3.63
CA GLN A 118 -46.73 6.82 3.62
C GLN A 118 -47.17 6.39 5.02
N ARG A 119 -46.29 6.52 6.03
CA ARG A 119 -46.58 6.07 7.40
C ARG A 119 -47.34 7.12 8.22
N ASP A 120 -47.17 8.40 7.91
CA ASP A 120 -47.87 9.52 8.56
C ASP A 120 -49.23 9.86 7.92
N LYS A 121 -49.73 9.03 7.00
CA LYS A 121 -51.07 9.25 6.45
C LYS A 121 -52.12 8.81 7.49
N PRO A 122 -52.97 9.73 8.00
CA PRO A 122 -54.05 9.32 8.89
C PRO A 122 -55.02 8.40 8.13
N PRO A 123 -55.62 7.39 8.80
CA PRO A 123 -56.59 6.50 8.16
C PRO A 123 -57.75 7.35 7.63
N ALA A 124 -58.15 7.09 6.39
CA ALA A 124 -59.31 7.74 5.80
C ALA A 124 -60.57 7.37 6.59
N SER A 125 -61.37 8.37 6.98
CA SER A 125 -62.65 8.16 7.64
C SER A 125 -63.56 7.32 6.73
N GLU A 126 -63.86 6.10 7.14
CA GLU A 126 -64.91 5.29 6.52
C GLU A 126 -66.24 6.06 6.65
N THR A 127 -66.72 6.58 5.53
CA THR A 127 -68.08 7.13 5.46
C THR A 127 -69.00 5.94 5.25
N THR A 128 -69.61 5.46 6.33
CA THR A 128 -70.74 4.53 6.28
C THR A 128 -71.90 5.26 5.58
N ILE A 129 -72.21 4.86 4.35
CA ILE A 129 -73.41 5.33 3.64
C ILE A 129 -74.48 4.27 3.87
N ASN A 130 -75.53 4.64 4.60
CA ASN A 130 -76.81 3.93 4.62
C ASN A 130 -77.60 4.21 3.34
#